data_AF-A0A918LYJ8-F1
#
_entry.id   AF-A0A918LYJ8-F1
#
_cell.length_a   1.000
_cell.length_b   1.000
_cell.length_c   1.000
_cell.angle_alpha   90.00
_cell.angle_beta   90.00
_cell.angle_gamma   90.00
#
_symmetry.space_group_name_H-M   'P 1'
#
loop_
_entity.id
_entity.type
_entity.pdbx_description
1 polymer ?
#
loop_
_entity_poly.entity_id
_entity_poly.type
_entity_poly.pdbx_seq_one_letter_code
_entity_poly.pdbx_strand_id
1 'polypeptide(L)'
;MAAALLTPTAFIGLVEPAEAATLHRVTVKGFLRVHDEAGLFASGETKTRNLDRTFELTHARPGTSWLISVCADHETRGDLSIRLRLRGEQVTSTVKLSLYEWEECDRTDLEDVATPAPRRIDNGGEVRYLLTAENQETSDDSAHANFSVTHDFGAPTEPTTVTATRQVDRLSGLRQVHITWGDTSADEKGYEIQNIATPDQTRRVGPNREFYDWPLPPRELQCFRVRALGDPTPSDWSALVCA
;
A
#
# COMPACT_ATOMS: atom_id res chain seq x y z
N MET A 1 -52.94 23.98 34.10
CA MET A 1 -52.74 23.06 32.94
C MET A 1 -51.53 23.56 32.18
N ALA A 2 -50.40 22.85 32.29
CA ALA A 2 -49.14 23.20 31.63
C ALA A 2 -49.01 22.35 30.36
N ALA A 3 -48.89 22.98 29.20
CA ALA A 3 -48.66 22.32 27.93
C ALA A 3 -47.15 22.26 27.67
N ALA A 4 -46.58 21.06 27.70
CA ALA A 4 -45.20 20.81 27.31
C ALA A 4 -45.15 20.58 25.80
N LEU A 5 -44.50 21.48 25.06
CA LEU A 5 -44.15 21.28 23.65
C LEU A 5 -42.90 20.38 23.57
N LEU A 6 -43.07 19.16 23.05
CA LEU A 6 -41.99 18.29 22.63
C LEU A 6 -41.73 18.54 21.14
N THR A 7 -40.60 19.16 20.82
CA THR A 7 -40.10 19.24 19.44
C THR A 7 -39.39 17.92 19.09
N PRO A 8 -39.71 17.27 17.97
CA PRO A 8 -39.00 16.07 17.53
C PRO A 8 -37.60 16.43 17.04
N THR A 9 -36.59 15.87 17.69
CA THR A 9 -35.20 15.93 17.25
C THR A 9 -35.06 15.03 16.03
N ALA A 10 -34.84 15.63 14.86
CA ALA A 10 -34.50 14.88 13.66
C ALA A 10 -33.11 14.25 13.83
N PHE A 11 -33.06 12.92 13.94
CA PHE A 11 -31.83 12.16 13.75
C PHE A 11 -31.49 12.18 12.26
N ILE A 12 -30.68 13.15 11.85
CA ILE A 12 -29.95 13.07 10.59
C ILE A 12 -28.89 11.98 10.80
N GLY A 13 -29.16 10.79 10.29
CA GLY A 13 -28.14 9.78 10.12
C GLY A 13 -27.11 10.33 9.14
N LEU A 14 -26.01 10.86 9.68
CA LEU A 14 -24.77 11.00 8.92
C LEU A 14 -24.37 9.58 8.55
N VAL A 15 -24.75 9.16 7.34
CA VAL A 15 -23.98 8.13 6.65
C VAL A 15 -22.62 8.77 6.50
N GLU A 16 -21.67 8.39 7.35
CA GLU A 16 -20.26 8.72 7.13
C GLU A 16 -19.98 8.39 5.66
N PRO A 17 -19.52 9.36 4.84
CA PRO A 17 -18.98 8.98 3.57
C PRO A 17 -17.94 7.92 3.89
N ALA A 18 -18.01 6.77 3.21
CA ALA A 18 -16.97 5.77 3.34
C ALA A 18 -15.66 6.49 2.98
N GLU A 19 -14.89 6.92 3.98
CA GLU A 19 -13.50 7.28 3.78
C GLU A 19 -12.91 6.05 3.10
N ALA A 20 -12.63 6.17 1.81
CA ALA A 20 -11.96 5.13 1.06
C ALA A 20 -10.57 5.00 1.67
N ALA A 21 -10.43 4.08 2.63
CA ALA A 21 -9.17 3.91 3.33
C ALA A 21 -8.08 3.58 2.30
N THR A 22 -7.03 4.40 2.25
CA THR A 22 -5.87 4.22 1.36
C THR A 22 -5.41 2.77 1.41
N LEU A 23 -5.45 2.12 0.25
CA LEU A 23 -5.28 0.66 0.13
C LEU A 23 -3.88 0.33 -0.34
N HIS A 24 -3.08 -0.28 0.53
CA HIS A 24 -1.74 -0.75 0.22
C HIS A 24 -1.74 -2.23 -0.14
N ARG A 25 -1.34 -2.56 -1.37
CA ARG A 25 -1.18 -3.93 -1.84
C ARG A 25 0.25 -4.39 -1.59
N VAL A 26 0.43 -5.42 -0.77
CA VAL A 26 1.73 -6.01 -0.49
C VAL A 26 1.74 -7.44 -1.03
N THR A 27 2.61 -7.72 -1.98
CA THR A 27 2.67 -9.04 -2.62
C THR A 27 3.93 -9.79 -2.21
N VAL A 28 3.77 -11.03 -1.80
CA VAL A 28 4.87 -11.95 -1.41
C VAL A 28 4.94 -13.07 -2.44
N LYS A 29 6.09 -13.23 -3.11
CA LYS A 29 6.32 -14.29 -4.11
C LYS A 29 7.64 -15.00 -3.91
N GLY A 30 7.67 -16.32 -4.06
CA GLY A 30 8.88 -17.12 -3.93
C GLY A 30 8.60 -18.54 -3.46
N PHE A 31 9.45 -19.09 -2.61
CA PHE A 31 9.26 -20.43 -2.03
C PHE A 31 9.86 -20.58 -0.63
N LEU A 32 9.33 -21.57 0.09
CA LEU A 32 9.97 -22.23 1.23
C LEU A 32 10.26 -23.68 0.82
N ARG A 33 11.49 -24.13 1.00
CA ARG A 33 11.94 -25.49 0.74
C ARG A 33 12.52 -26.07 2.03
N VAL A 34 12.14 -27.29 2.34
CA VAL A 34 12.65 -28.06 3.48
C VAL A 34 13.27 -29.33 2.94
N HIS A 35 14.50 -29.59 3.33
CA HIS A 35 15.27 -30.77 3.00
C HIS A 35 15.44 -31.59 4.28
N ASP A 36 15.16 -32.86 4.14
CA ASP A 36 15.38 -33.91 5.11
C ASP A 36 16.39 -34.89 4.50
N GLU A 37 17.49 -35.13 5.19
CA GLU A 37 18.56 -36.02 4.78
C GLU A 37 18.19 -37.49 5.08
N ALA A 38 18.52 -38.38 4.16
CA ALA A 38 18.32 -39.81 4.37
C ALA A 38 19.22 -40.34 5.51
N GLY A 39 18.62 -40.70 6.64
CA GLY A 39 19.27 -41.49 7.67
C GLY A 39 19.51 -42.96 7.28
N LEU A 40 20.14 -43.74 8.17
CA LEU A 40 20.40 -45.19 7.98
C LEU A 40 19.14 -46.03 7.69
N PHE A 41 17.97 -45.54 8.09
CA PHE A 41 16.68 -46.21 7.91
C PHE A 41 15.57 -45.31 7.33
N ALA A 42 15.87 -44.04 7.00
CA ALA A 42 14.91 -43.04 6.52
C ALA A 42 15.21 -42.64 5.06
N SER A 43 14.22 -42.16 4.34
CA SER A 43 14.35 -41.77 2.93
C SER A 43 14.30 -40.27 2.80
N GLY A 44 15.47 -39.63 2.64
CA GLY A 44 15.55 -38.19 2.55
C GLY A 44 14.56 -37.58 1.56
N GLU A 45 13.80 -36.60 2.02
CA GLU A 45 12.75 -35.94 1.25
C GLU A 45 13.06 -34.45 1.09
N THR A 46 12.69 -33.88 -0.06
CA THR A 46 12.65 -32.42 -0.21
C THR A 46 11.24 -31.98 -0.53
N LYS A 47 10.64 -31.21 0.38
CA LYS A 47 9.33 -30.57 0.15
C LYS A 47 9.50 -29.08 -0.13
N THR A 48 8.80 -28.60 -1.15
CA THR A 48 8.78 -27.18 -1.50
C THR A 48 7.35 -26.65 -1.51
N ARG A 49 7.15 -25.48 -0.93
CA ARG A 49 5.90 -24.72 -0.96
C ARG A 49 6.12 -23.36 -1.59
N ASN A 50 5.41 -23.12 -2.69
CA ASN A 50 5.42 -21.82 -3.33
C ASN A 50 4.68 -20.79 -2.49
N LEU A 51 5.19 -19.56 -2.50
CA LEU A 51 4.59 -18.38 -1.93
C LEU A 51 4.04 -17.55 -3.09
N ASP A 52 2.74 -17.29 -3.09
CA ASP A 52 2.12 -16.28 -3.93
C ASP A 52 0.90 -15.75 -3.18
N ARG A 53 1.06 -14.61 -2.51
CA ARG A 53 -0.01 -14.01 -1.73
C ARG A 53 0.07 -12.50 -1.75
N THR A 54 -1.06 -11.86 -2.02
CA THR A 54 -1.25 -10.42 -1.88
C THR A 54 -2.05 -10.12 -0.62
N PHE A 55 -1.59 -9.11 0.11
CA PHE A 55 -2.25 -8.56 1.29
C PHE A 55 -2.70 -7.14 1.00
N GLU A 56 -3.85 -6.78 1.55
CA GLU A 56 -4.37 -5.43 1.51
C GLU A 56 -4.27 -4.85 2.92
N LEU A 57 -3.42 -3.82 3.07
CA LEU A 57 -3.26 -3.06 4.31
C LEU A 57 -3.93 -1.70 4.14
N THR A 58 -4.54 -1.22 5.20
CA THR A 58 -5.08 0.14 5.27
C THR A 58 -4.66 0.78 6.57
N HIS A 59 -4.82 2.10 6.70
CA HIS A 59 -4.59 2.79 7.96
C HIS A 59 -5.45 2.23 9.12
N ALA A 60 -6.67 1.74 8.82
CA ALA A 60 -7.55 1.08 9.78
C ALA A 60 -7.13 -0.37 10.10
N ARG A 61 -6.45 -1.05 9.16
CA ARG A 61 -5.91 -2.41 9.33
C ARG A 61 -4.44 -2.43 8.91
N PRO A 62 -3.55 -1.85 9.73
CA PRO A 62 -2.19 -1.53 9.30
C PRO A 62 -1.25 -2.73 9.39
N GLY A 63 -1.71 -3.95 9.65
CA GLY A 63 -0.79 -5.08 9.80
C GLY A 63 -1.45 -6.43 9.58
N THR A 64 -0.61 -7.37 9.15
CA THR A 64 -0.97 -8.76 8.93
C THR A 64 0.22 -9.67 9.20
N SER A 65 -0.05 -10.94 9.42
CA SER A 65 0.98 -11.96 9.58
C SER A 65 0.58 -13.23 8.85
N TRP A 66 1.57 -13.92 8.31
CA TRP A 66 1.40 -15.17 7.59
C TRP A 66 2.47 -16.15 8.03
N LEU A 67 2.02 -17.29 8.57
CA LEU A 67 2.85 -18.44 8.88
C LEU A 67 2.70 -19.47 7.77
N ILE A 68 3.83 -19.98 7.28
CA ILE A 68 3.92 -21.05 6.31
C ILE A 68 4.74 -22.17 6.95
N SER A 69 4.13 -23.33 7.10
CA SER A 69 4.80 -24.54 7.56
C SER A 69 4.90 -25.55 6.43
N VAL A 70 6.05 -26.20 6.34
CA VAL A 70 6.34 -27.31 5.42
C VAL A 70 7.03 -28.40 6.22
N CYS A 71 6.58 -29.64 6.02
CA CYS A 71 7.10 -30.82 6.70
C CYS A 71 7.62 -31.81 5.66
N ALA A 72 8.89 -32.24 5.78
CA ALA A 72 9.56 -33.23 4.97
C ALA A 72 9.80 -34.51 5.79
N ASP A 73 9.57 -35.66 5.16
CA ASP A 73 9.56 -37.04 5.66
C ASP A 73 8.88 -37.31 7.02
N HIS A 74 8.02 -36.40 7.47
CA HIS A 74 7.40 -36.39 8.80
C HIS A 74 8.36 -36.03 9.93
N GLU A 75 9.61 -35.72 9.66
CA GLU A 75 10.63 -35.48 10.70
C GLU A 75 11.10 -34.03 10.71
N THR A 76 11.36 -33.47 9.54
CA THR A 76 11.91 -32.11 9.40
C THR A 76 10.82 -31.08 9.05
N ARG A 77 10.62 -30.06 9.88
CA ARG A 77 9.68 -28.95 9.64
C ARG A 77 10.40 -27.60 9.50
N GLY A 78 10.11 -26.91 8.40
CA GLY A 78 10.43 -25.50 8.22
C GLY A 78 9.21 -24.61 8.44
N ASP A 79 9.35 -23.59 9.30
CA ASP A 79 8.35 -22.55 9.52
C ASP A 79 8.87 -21.18 9.07
N LEU A 80 8.19 -20.58 8.09
CA LEU A 80 8.42 -19.21 7.65
C LEU A 80 7.29 -18.31 8.16
N SER A 81 7.63 -17.38 9.06
CA SER A 81 6.73 -16.33 9.56
C SER A 81 7.06 -15.00 8.88
N ILE A 82 6.09 -14.42 8.19
CA ILE A 82 6.18 -13.10 7.57
C ILE A 82 5.16 -12.18 8.25
N ARG A 83 5.62 -11.08 8.83
CA ARG A 83 4.78 -10.02 9.40
C ARG A 83 4.96 -8.74 8.60
N LEU A 84 3.86 -8.17 8.14
CA LEU A 84 3.82 -6.93 7.39
C LEU A 84 3.11 -5.87 8.23
N ARG A 85 3.65 -4.65 8.24
CA ARG A 85 3.04 -3.53 8.96
C ARG A 85 3.21 -2.22 8.21
N LEU A 86 2.10 -1.56 7.93
CA LEU A 86 2.01 -0.20 7.43
C LEU A 86 2.35 0.80 8.54
N ARG A 87 3.21 1.78 8.22
CA ARG A 87 3.56 2.92 9.09
C ARG A 87 3.64 4.18 8.24
N GLY A 88 2.63 5.06 8.35
CA GLY A 88 2.39 6.05 7.31
C GLY A 88 2.15 5.31 5.99
N GLU A 89 2.79 5.76 4.91
CA GLU A 89 2.66 5.13 3.59
C GLU A 89 3.71 4.04 3.31
N GLN A 90 4.50 3.65 4.32
CA GLN A 90 5.61 2.71 4.15
C GLN A 90 5.28 1.36 4.79
N VAL A 91 5.67 0.26 4.12
CA VAL A 91 5.49 -1.09 4.65
C VAL A 91 6.78 -1.56 5.29
N THR A 92 6.70 -2.06 6.53
CA THR A 92 7.78 -2.79 7.19
C THR A 92 7.51 -4.28 7.13
N SER A 93 8.48 -5.05 6.63
CA SER A 93 8.48 -6.51 6.59
C SER A 93 9.42 -7.04 7.67
N THR A 94 8.91 -7.92 8.53
CA THR A 94 9.67 -8.67 9.54
C THR A 94 9.50 -10.14 9.27
N VAL A 95 10.60 -10.87 9.17
CA VAL A 95 10.60 -12.28 8.76
C VAL A 95 11.39 -13.13 9.74
N LYS A 96 10.95 -14.37 9.94
CA LYS A 96 11.63 -15.39 10.74
C LYS A 96 11.50 -16.72 10.01
N LEU A 97 12.61 -17.40 9.79
CA LEU A 97 12.64 -18.80 9.38
C LEU A 97 13.10 -19.65 10.56
N SER A 98 12.42 -20.75 10.83
CA SER A 98 12.77 -21.71 11.87
C SER A 98 12.80 -23.11 11.28
N LEU A 99 13.81 -23.89 11.68
CA LEU A 99 13.94 -25.31 11.41
C LEU A 99 13.65 -26.08 12.70
N TYR A 100 12.87 -27.14 12.59
CA TYR A 100 12.56 -28.06 13.67
C TYR A 100 12.74 -29.48 13.18
N GLU A 101 13.26 -30.36 14.02
CA GLU A 101 13.50 -31.78 13.71
C GLU A 101 13.04 -32.66 14.86
N TRP A 102 12.37 -33.77 14.55
CA TRP A 102 12.21 -34.91 15.47
C TRP A 102 11.58 -36.10 14.73
N GLU A 103 11.13 -37.13 15.45
CA GLU A 103 10.31 -38.24 14.93
C GLU A 103 8.99 -37.79 14.27
N GLU A 104 8.49 -36.58 14.60
CA GLU A 104 7.25 -36.02 14.06
C GLU A 104 7.32 -34.48 13.88
N CYS A 105 6.85 -33.99 12.74
CA CYS A 105 6.81 -32.56 12.37
C CYS A 105 5.89 -31.70 13.26
N ASP A 106 5.13 -32.26 14.19
CA ASP A 106 4.30 -31.49 15.12
C ASP A 106 5.07 -31.05 16.39
N ARG A 107 6.29 -31.58 16.57
CA ARG A 107 7.17 -31.24 17.69
C ARG A 107 7.70 -29.82 17.59
N THR A 108 8.25 -29.35 18.71
CA THR A 108 8.77 -27.98 18.86
C THR A 108 10.27 -27.95 19.13
N ASP A 109 10.97 -29.04 18.80
CA ASP A 109 12.42 -29.10 18.96
C ASP A 109 13.07 -28.23 17.89
N LEU A 110 13.73 -27.16 18.32
CA LEU A 110 14.12 -26.06 17.46
C LEU A 110 15.62 -26.11 17.26
N GLU A 111 16.03 -26.43 16.03
CA GLU A 111 17.45 -26.56 15.68
C GLU A 111 18.07 -25.20 15.36
N ASP A 112 17.45 -24.45 14.45
CA ASP A 112 18.01 -23.17 14.01
C ASP A 112 16.96 -22.14 13.60
N VAL A 113 17.37 -20.86 13.65
CA VAL A 113 16.54 -19.71 13.35
C VAL A 113 17.32 -18.64 12.57
N ALA A 114 16.83 -18.31 11.38
CA ALA A 114 17.25 -17.11 10.66
C ALA A 114 16.25 -15.95 10.89
N THR A 115 16.72 -14.88 11.54
CA THR A 115 15.94 -13.65 11.78
C THR A 115 16.70 -12.41 11.29
N PRO A 116 16.59 -12.04 10.00
CA PRO A 116 17.22 -10.82 9.49
C PRO A 116 16.57 -9.57 10.12
N ALA A 117 17.30 -8.45 10.05
CA ALA A 117 16.74 -7.16 10.46
C ALA A 117 15.48 -6.81 9.64
N PRO A 118 14.46 -6.19 10.27
CA PRO A 118 13.26 -5.74 9.55
C PRO A 118 13.61 -4.80 8.40
N ARG A 119 12.97 -5.00 7.25
CA ARG A 119 13.19 -4.17 6.06
C ARG A 119 11.99 -3.28 5.80
N ARG A 120 12.28 -2.05 5.37
CA ARG A 120 11.26 -1.10 4.94
C ARG A 120 11.12 -1.15 3.43
N ILE A 121 9.90 -0.99 2.96
CA ILE A 121 9.51 -1.09 1.56
C ILE A 121 8.67 0.14 1.26
N ASP A 122 9.27 1.06 0.52
CA ASP A 122 8.57 2.21 -0.03
C ASP A 122 7.58 1.75 -1.12
N ASN A 123 6.69 2.63 -1.53
CA ASN A 123 5.77 2.33 -2.63
C ASN A 123 6.53 2.06 -3.94
N GLY A 124 6.08 1.09 -4.72
CA GLY A 124 6.78 0.55 -5.89
C GLY A 124 8.07 -0.20 -5.54
N GLY A 125 8.40 -0.34 -4.26
CA GLY A 125 9.62 -0.98 -3.78
C GLY A 125 9.52 -2.50 -3.76
N GLU A 126 10.69 -3.15 -3.82
CA GLU A 126 10.86 -4.59 -3.64
C GLU A 126 12.00 -4.83 -2.64
N VAL A 127 11.80 -5.79 -1.74
CA VAL A 127 12.89 -6.39 -0.96
C VAL A 127 12.93 -7.88 -1.20
N ARG A 128 14.14 -8.43 -1.30
CA ARG A 128 14.38 -9.87 -1.45
C ARG A 128 14.99 -10.45 -0.18
N TYR A 129 14.55 -11.65 0.16
CA TYR A 129 15.04 -12.45 1.26
C TYR A 129 15.60 -13.76 0.71
N LEU A 130 16.80 -14.11 1.19
CA LEU A 130 17.41 -15.41 1.06
C LEU A 130 17.80 -15.83 2.48
N LEU A 131 17.10 -16.82 3.01
CA LEU A 131 17.26 -17.31 4.38
C LEU A 131 17.54 -18.81 4.34
N THR A 132 18.45 -19.22 5.21
CA THR A 132 18.80 -20.61 5.45
C THR A 132 18.79 -20.83 6.96
N ALA A 133 18.21 -21.94 7.38
CA ALA A 133 18.35 -22.52 8.71
C ALA A 133 18.81 -23.96 8.52
N GLU A 134 19.87 -24.36 9.21
CA GLU A 134 20.55 -25.65 9.05
C GLU A 134 20.58 -26.37 10.39
N ASN A 135 20.49 -27.70 10.35
CA ASN A 135 20.78 -28.49 11.54
C ASN A 135 22.21 -28.22 12.00
N GLN A 136 22.40 -28.04 13.31
CA GLN A 136 23.73 -27.86 13.90
C GLN A 136 24.38 -29.19 14.32
N GLU A 137 23.72 -30.31 14.07
CA GLU A 137 24.22 -31.64 14.37
C GLU A 137 24.86 -32.34 13.16
N THR A 138 24.60 -33.64 12.98
CA THR A 138 25.33 -34.50 12.02
C THR A 138 24.54 -34.78 10.74
N SER A 139 23.25 -34.44 10.68
CA SER A 139 22.46 -34.51 9.45
C SER A 139 22.47 -33.17 8.71
N ASP A 140 22.31 -33.23 7.39
CA ASP A 140 22.25 -32.07 6.47
C ASP A 140 20.82 -31.50 6.33
N ASP A 141 19.99 -31.69 7.34
CA ASP A 141 18.61 -31.20 7.40
C ASP A 141 18.58 -29.67 7.38
N SER A 142 17.65 -29.12 6.60
CA SER A 142 17.65 -27.67 6.37
C SER A 142 16.34 -27.09 5.86
N ALA A 143 16.12 -25.82 6.22
CA ALA A 143 15.06 -24.99 5.67
C ALA A 143 15.64 -23.81 4.90
N HIS A 144 15.10 -23.58 3.71
CA HIS A 144 15.56 -22.58 2.76
C HIS A 144 14.39 -21.74 2.26
N ALA A 145 14.42 -20.43 2.47
CA ALA A 145 13.40 -19.51 1.95
C ALA A 145 14.03 -18.50 0.98
N ASN A 146 13.47 -18.40 -0.22
CA ASN A 146 13.85 -17.40 -1.21
C ASN A 146 12.59 -16.74 -1.76
N PHE A 147 12.39 -15.47 -1.43
CA PHE A 147 11.18 -14.75 -1.81
C PHE A 147 11.40 -13.25 -1.85
N SER A 148 10.53 -12.57 -2.58
CA SER A 148 10.41 -11.13 -2.61
C SER A 148 9.13 -10.66 -1.93
N VAL A 149 9.20 -9.44 -1.41
CA VAL A 149 8.04 -8.69 -0.93
C VAL A 149 8.03 -7.38 -1.69
N THR A 150 6.96 -7.14 -2.45
CA THR A 150 6.71 -5.88 -3.15
C THR A 150 5.61 -5.11 -2.46
N HIS A 151 5.72 -3.79 -2.48
CA HIS A 151 4.69 -2.89 -1.98
C HIS A 151 4.24 -2.00 -3.13
N ASP A 152 2.95 -2.03 -3.42
CA ASP A 152 2.31 -1.25 -4.45
C ASP A 152 1.04 -0.64 -3.87
N PHE A 153 0.93 0.67 -3.90
CA PHE A 153 -0.34 1.34 -3.75
C PHE A 153 -0.40 2.43 -4.80
N GLY A 154 -1.49 2.45 -5.57
CA GLY A 154 -1.54 3.19 -6.83
C GLY A 154 -1.28 4.68 -6.65
N ALA A 155 -0.97 5.35 -7.76
CA ALA A 155 -1.14 6.79 -7.82
C ALA A 155 -2.59 7.15 -7.41
N PRO A 156 -2.82 8.31 -6.79
CA PRO A 156 -4.17 8.71 -6.42
C PRO A 156 -5.10 8.72 -7.63
N THR A 157 -6.41 8.65 -7.39
CA THR A 157 -7.38 8.76 -8.47
C THR A 157 -7.27 10.14 -9.13
N GLU A 158 -7.35 10.20 -10.46
CA GLU A 158 -7.34 11.48 -11.17
C GLU A 158 -8.59 12.31 -10.85
N PRO A 159 -8.46 13.66 -10.75
CA PRO A 159 -9.59 14.54 -10.52
C PRO A 159 -10.64 14.44 -11.64
N THR A 160 -11.91 14.49 -11.27
CA THR A 160 -13.03 14.43 -12.22
C THR A 160 -13.72 15.79 -12.34
N THR A 161 -14.70 15.89 -13.25
CA THR A 161 -15.59 17.07 -13.40
C THR A 161 -14.84 18.41 -13.43
N VAL A 162 -13.66 18.44 -14.06
CA VAL A 162 -12.85 19.65 -14.11
C VAL A 162 -13.59 20.69 -14.95
N THR A 163 -13.65 21.92 -14.46
CA THR A 163 -14.23 23.05 -15.19
C THR A 163 -13.31 24.26 -15.09
N ALA A 164 -13.34 25.12 -16.11
CA ALA A 164 -12.61 26.37 -16.13
C ALA A 164 -13.58 27.49 -16.55
N THR A 165 -13.74 28.50 -15.70
CA THR A 165 -14.64 29.63 -15.96
C THR A 165 -13.93 30.95 -15.81
N ARG A 166 -14.07 31.85 -16.79
CA ARG A 166 -13.57 33.22 -16.67
C ARG A 166 -14.37 33.98 -15.63
N GLN A 167 -13.69 34.62 -14.69
CA GLN A 167 -14.30 35.41 -13.65
C GLN A 167 -13.52 36.71 -13.42
N VAL A 168 -14.18 37.65 -12.75
CA VAL A 168 -13.55 38.86 -12.23
C VAL A 168 -13.64 38.77 -10.72
N ASP A 169 -12.49 38.77 -10.04
CA ASP A 169 -12.45 38.85 -8.59
C ASP A 169 -13.18 40.13 -8.16
N ARG A 170 -14.21 39.99 -7.33
CA ARG A 170 -15.07 41.11 -6.92
C ARG A 170 -14.35 42.10 -6.00
N LEU A 171 -13.28 41.67 -5.33
CA LEU A 171 -12.52 42.52 -4.41
C LEU A 171 -11.42 43.28 -5.14
N SER A 172 -10.62 42.59 -5.96
CA SER A 172 -9.48 43.18 -6.66
C SER A 172 -9.80 43.74 -8.06
N GLY A 173 -10.93 43.33 -8.66
CA GLY A 173 -11.26 43.65 -10.05
C GLY A 173 -10.38 42.93 -11.08
N LEU A 174 -9.49 42.03 -10.64
CA LEU A 174 -8.60 41.30 -11.53
C LEU A 174 -9.35 40.19 -12.27
N ARG A 175 -8.97 40.00 -13.54
CA ARG A 175 -9.46 38.88 -14.35
C ARG A 175 -8.71 37.61 -13.97
N GLN A 176 -9.45 36.52 -13.82
CA GLN A 176 -8.93 35.21 -13.50
C GLN A 176 -9.74 34.10 -14.17
N VAL A 177 -9.18 32.90 -14.20
CA VAL A 177 -9.94 31.68 -14.48
C VAL A 177 -10.12 30.95 -13.17
N HIS A 178 -11.39 30.77 -12.77
CA HIS A 178 -11.75 29.91 -11.66
C HIS A 178 -11.82 28.47 -12.18
N ILE A 179 -10.93 27.63 -11.66
CA ILE A 179 -10.82 26.22 -12.03
C ILE A 179 -11.36 25.42 -10.87
N THR A 180 -12.28 24.50 -11.13
CA THR A 180 -12.82 23.57 -10.13
C THR A 180 -12.62 22.14 -10.61
N TRP A 181 -12.56 21.20 -9.69
CA TRP A 181 -12.55 19.76 -9.98
C TRP A 181 -13.26 19.00 -8.85
N GLY A 182 -13.73 17.80 -9.15
CA GLY A 182 -14.23 16.86 -8.16
C GLY A 182 -13.08 16.06 -7.59
N ASP A 183 -12.95 16.07 -6.26
CA ASP A 183 -12.01 15.21 -5.57
C ASP A 183 -12.53 13.77 -5.50
N THR A 184 -11.80 12.86 -6.12
CA THR A 184 -12.05 11.41 -6.13
C THR A 184 -10.89 10.64 -5.50
N SER A 185 -9.89 11.35 -5.01
CA SER A 185 -8.76 10.82 -4.30
C SER A 185 -9.04 10.90 -2.80
N ALA A 186 -8.56 9.93 -2.04
CA ALA A 186 -8.66 9.96 -0.57
C ALA A 186 -7.28 10.09 0.10
N ASP A 187 -6.22 10.11 -0.72
CA ASP A 187 -4.84 9.88 -0.31
C ASP A 187 -3.85 10.83 -0.99
N GLU A 188 -4.35 11.85 -1.70
CA GLU A 188 -3.52 12.87 -2.28
C GLU A 188 -2.90 13.77 -1.21
N LYS A 189 -1.67 14.21 -1.47
CA LYS A 189 -0.98 15.23 -0.69
C LYS A 189 -1.28 16.63 -1.22
N GLY A 190 -2.04 16.74 -2.31
CA GLY A 190 -2.43 17.98 -2.97
C GLY A 190 -2.79 17.77 -4.44
N TYR A 191 -2.91 18.88 -5.16
CA TYR A 191 -3.14 18.85 -6.61
C TYR A 191 -2.11 19.69 -7.33
N GLU A 192 -1.83 19.31 -8.57
CA GLU A 192 -1.10 20.11 -9.51
C GLU A 192 -2.01 20.52 -10.66
N ILE A 193 -2.05 21.83 -10.93
CA ILE A 193 -2.79 22.45 -12.01
C ILE A 193 -1.76 22.91 -13.04
N GLN A 194 -1.95 22.52 -14.29
CA GLN A 194 -1.12 22.97 -15.40
C GLN A 194 -1.95 23.75 -16.41
N ASN A 195 -1.40 24.87 -16.86
CA ASN A 195 -1.86 25.56 -18.05
C ASN A 195 -1.06 25.08 -19.27
N ILE A 196 -1.73 24.51 -20.28
CA ILE A 196 -1.06 23.97 -21.48
C ILE A 196 -0.52 25.06 -22.40
N ALA A 197 -1.08 26.27 -22.36
CA ALA A 197 -0.55 27.40 -23.11
C ALA A 197 0.80 27.89 -22.54
N THR A 198 1.02 27.66 -21.24
CA THR A 198 2.24 28.00 -20.52
C THR A 198 2.68 26.81 -19.66
N PRO A 199 3.14 25.69 -20.25
CA PRO A 199 3.33 24.42 -19.53
C PRO A 199 4.37 24.48 -18.42
N ASP A 200 5.31 25.44 -18.49
CA ASP A 200 6.28 25.75 -17.44
C ASP A 200 5.65 26.41 -16.20
N GLN A 201 4.39 26.86 -16.32
CA GLN A 201 3.59 27.37 -15.22
C GLN A 201 2.69 26.25 -14.73
N THR A 202 3.17 25.54 -13.72
CA THR A 202 2.33 24.69 -12.86
C THR A 202 2.07 25.38 -11.53
N ARG A 203 0.94 25.04 -10.93
CA ARG A 203 0.55 25.50 -9.60
C ARG A 203 0.19 24.31 -8.76
N ARG A 204 0.63 24.33 -7.50
CA ARG A 204 0.31 23.29 -6.53
C ARG A 204 -0.56 23.86 -5.44
N VAL A 205 -1.54 23.08 -5.03
CA VAL A 205 -2.41 23.38 -3.90
C VAL A 205 -2.33 22.22 -2.90
N GLY A 206 -2.69 22.49 -1.65
CA GLY A 206 -2.73 21.48 -0.59
C GLY A 206 -3.83 20.43 -0.83
N PRO A 207 -3.88 19.39 0.03
CA PRO A 207 -4.83 18.28 -0.07
C PRO A 207 -6.28 18.74 0.13
N ASN A 208 -7.25 17.94 -0.33
CA ASN A 208 -8.70 18.20 -0.23
C ASN A 208 -9.13 19.57 -0.80
N ARG A 209 -8.34 20.15 -1.71
CA ARG A 209 -8.66 21.40 -2.37
C ARG A 209 -9.31 21.09 -3.70
N GLU A 210 -10.46 21.70 -3.97
CA GLU A 210 -11.25 21.42 -5.18
C GLU A 210 -11.29 22.60 -6.16
N PHE A 211 -10.51 23.65 -5.89
CA PHE A 211 -10.47 24.82 -6.75
C PHE A 211 -9.14 25.59 -6.71
N TYR A 212 -8.88 26.33 -7.79
CA TYR A 212 -7.79 27.28 -7.91
C TYR A 212 -8.18 28.47 -8.81
N ASP A 213 -7.82 29.67 -8.38
CA ASP A 213 -7.99 30.89 -9.16
C ASP A 213 -6.70 31.23 -9.89
N TRP A 214 -6.70 31.07 -11.22
CA TRP A 214 -5.55 31.35 -12.07
C TRP A 214 -5.59 32.80 -12.56
N PRO A 215 -4.62 33.65 -12.19
CA PRO A 215 -4.61 35.04 -12.64
C PRO A 215 -4.35 35.11 -14.15
N LEU A 216 -5.20 35.84 -14.88
CA LEU A 216 -5.09 35.97 -16.33
C LEU A 216 -4.27 37.20 -16.75
N PRO A 217 -3.31 37.06 -17.67
CA PRO A 217 -2.96 38.16 -18.55
C PRO A 217 -4.11 38.41 -19.55
N PRO A 218 -4.31 39.64 -20.05
CA PRO A 218 -5.50 39.96 -20.83
C PRO A 218 -5.48 39.31 -22.21
N ARG A 219 -6.54 38.53 -22.53
CA ARG A 219 -7.07 38.17 -23.89
C ARG A 219 -6.74 36.80 -24.51
N GLU A 220 -6.07 35.88 -23.84
CA GLU A 220 -5.76 34.57 -24.46
C GLU A 220 -6.71 33.46 -23.98
N LEU A 221 -6.96 32.48 -24.86
CA LEU A 221 -7.61 31.20 -24.55
C LEU A 221 -6.61 30.36 -23.74
N GLN A 222 -7.02 29.88 -22.57
CA GLN A 222 -6.16 29.06 -21.73
C GLN A 222 -6.80 27.71 -21.45
N CYS A 223 -6.02 26.65 -21.55
CA CYS A 223 -6.48 25.29 -21.32
C CYS A 223 -5.75 24.68 -20.12
N PHE A 224 -6.51 24.08 -19.23
CA PHE A 224 -6.07 23.57 -17.95
C PHE A 224 -6.35 22.09 -17.82
N ARG A 225 -5.48 21.42 -17.07
CA ARG A 225 -5.68 20.06 -16.57
C ARG A 225 -5.19 19.99 -15.13
N VAL A 226 -5.77 19.09 -14.35
CA VAL A 226 -5.47 18.91 -12.94
C VAL A 226 -5.08 17.46 -12.70
N ARG A 227 -4.11 17.20 -11.83
CA ARG A 227 -3.81 15.86 -11.34
C ARG A 227 -3.66 15.88 -9.83
N ALA A 228 -4.02 14.77 -9.20
CA ALA A 228 -3.78 14.54 -7.79
C ALA A 228 -2.30 14.19 -7.58
N LEU A 229 -1.70 14.71 -6.52
CA LEU A 229 -0.32 14.45 -6.15
C LEU A 229 -0.28 13.37 -5.09
N GLY A 230 0.24 12.19 -5.44
CA GLY A 230 0.58 11.14 -4.49
C GLY A 230 2.04 11.22 -4.05
N ASP A 231 2.43 10.33 -3.16
CA ASP A 231 3.83 10.05 -2.82
C ASP A 231 4.08 8.54 -3.01
N PRO A 232 4.90 8.12 -3.99
CA PRO A 232 5.83 8.90 -4.81
C PRO A 232 5.27 9.35 -6.17
N THR A 233 4.13 8.80 -6.60
CA THR A 233 3.65 8.96 -7.98
C THR A 233 2.33 9.74 -8.02
N PRO A 234 2.23 10.82 -8.81
CA PRO A 234 0.98 11.54 -9.01
C PRO A 234 0.03 10.75 -9.92
N SER A 235 -1.25 11.09 -9.87
CA SER A 235 -2.26 10.55 -10.80
C SER A 235 -1.95 10.93 -12.25
N ASP A 236 -2.67 10.29 -13.16
CA ASP A 236 -2.84 10.82 -14.51
C ASP A 236 -3.50 12.21 -14.48
N TRP A 237 -3.36 12.94 -15.59
CA TRP A 237 -3.99 14.23 -15.74
C TRP A 237 -5.46 14.09 -16.14
N SER A 238 -6.31 14.89 -15.51
CA SER A 238 -7.71 15.04 -15.88
C SER A 238 -7.89 15.40 -17.36
N ALA A 239 -9.14 15.29 -17.82
CA ALA A 239 -9.56 15.89 -19.08
C ALA A 239 -9.16 17.37 -19.17
N LEU A 240 -8.77 17.78 -20.38
CA LEU A 240 -8.41 19.16 -20.68
C LEU A 240 -9.66 20.03 -20.77
N VAL A 241 -9.64 21.18 -20.10
CA VAL A 241 -10.71 22.19 -20.18
C VAL A 241 -10.17 23.56 -20.53
N CYS A 242 -10.91 24.33 -21.33
CA CYS A 242 -10.46 25.64 -21.77
C CYS A 242 -11.44 26.74 -21.37
N ALA A 243 -10.89 27.93 -21.08
CA ALA A 243 -11.65 29.12 -20.74
C ALA A 243 -11.21 30.32 -21.58
#